data_AF-A0A2E4EC42-F1
#
_entry.id   AF-A0A2E4EC42-F1
#
_cell.length_a   1.000
_cell.length_b   1.000
_cell.length_c   1.000
_cell.angle_alpha   90.00
_cell.angle_beta   90.00
_cell.angle_gamma   90.00
#
_symmetry.space_group_name_H-M   'P 1'
#
loop_
_entity.id
_entity.type
_entity.pdbx_description
1 polymer ?
#
loop_
_entity_poly.entity_id
_entity_poly.type
_entity_poly.pdbx_seq_one_letter_code
_entity_poly.pdbx_strand_id
1 'polypeptide(L)'
;MLKGKFKTLVPAMMLATASVGAQADVLGFDITLELGSGLTDSQKDVFTQAELFWESQITGYEGDIRFSPALTITANAAANDGVGGVLGSAGPRTGYDNRAYNGKLYTATGEMSFDSADIDNLESNGSLFEVIVHEMAHVLGFGTLWTYNGLYVEGSGEYTGEYALAAYQAETDSSASYVPVELEGGEGTADGHWDEGWLLGGSELMTGWLEGVTTLSSVTLAQFRDLGYLVADYDVEVPDVPSDVPAPLIGGLMLGLFAFGRRKKAA
;
A
#
# COMPACT_ATOMS: atom_id res chain seq x y z
N MET A 1 -14.12 46.14 -64.42
CA MET A 1 -13.05 46.58 -63.49
C MET A 1 -13.07 45.70 -62.24
N LEU A 2 -12.26 44.64 -62.18
CA LEU A 2 -11.94 43.96 -60.92
C LEU A 2 -10.41 43.78 -60.90
N LYS A 3 -9.73 44.52 -60.01
CA LYS A 3 -8.29 44.44 -59.77
C LYS A 3 -8.05 43.31 -58.76
N GLY A 4 -7.44 42.21 -59.19
CA GLY A 4 -6.87 41.21 -58.28
C GLY A 4 -5.54 41.73 -57.70
N LYS A 5 -5.49 41.95 -56.39
CA LYS A 5 -4.25 42.23 -55.66
C LYS A 5 -3.75 40.92 -55.02
N PHE A 6 -2.58 40.47 -55.45
CA PHE A 6 -1.79 39.45 -54.76
C PHE A 6 -1.41 39.95 -53.36
N LYS A 7 -1.67 39.15 -52.33
CA LYS A 7 -1.10 39.34 -50.99
C LYS A 7 -0.09 38.23 -50.73
N THR A 8 1.14 38.66 -50.51
CA THR A 8 2.31 37.87 -50.12
C THR A 8 2.07 37.22 -48.76
N LEU A 9 2.24 35.90 -48.67
CA LEU A 9 2.26 35.15 -47.40
C LEU A 9 3.70 35.17 -46.85
N VAL A 10 3.86 35.67 -45.63
CA VAL A 10 5.08 35.52 -44.83
C VAL A 10 4.89 34.28 -43.94
N PRO A 11 5.78 33.28 -43.96
CA PRO A 11 5.63 32.12 -43.08
C PRO A 11 6.05 32.52 -41.66
N ALA A 12 5.11 32.44 -40.72
CA ALA A 12 5.38 32.56 -39.29
C ALA A 12 6.04 31.25 -38.82
N MET A 13 7.30 31.33 -38.42
CA MET A 13 8.03 30.23 -37.79
C MET A 13 7.54 30.10 -36.34
N MET A 14 6.60 29.17 -36.10
CA MET A 14 6.18 28.77 -34.76
C MET A 14 7.31 27.98 -34.10
N LEU A 15 7.92 28.57 -33.07
CA LEU A 15 8.82 27.87 -32.17
C LEU A 15 7.96 27.08 -31.18
N ALA A 16 7.79 25.78 -31.43
CA ALA A 16 7.13 24.88 -30.50
C ALA A 16 8.09 24.57 -29.34
N THR A 17 7.85 25.13 -28.17
CA THR A 17 8.45 24.65 -26.93
C THR A 17 7.74 23.36 -26.55
N ALA A 18 8.36 22.22 -26.84
CA ALA A 18 7.95 20.95 -26.27
C ALA A 18 8.21 21.01 -24.77
N SER A 19 7.15 21.17 -23.98
CA SER A 19 7.19 20.83 -22.57
C SER A 19 7.35 19.32 -22.47
N VAL A 20 8.57 18.86 -22.20
CA VAL A 20 8.78 17.50 -21.69
C VAL A 20 8.07 17.49 -20.35
N GLY A 21 6.87 16.91 -20.31
CA GLY A 21 6.30 16.48 -19.04
C GLY A 21 7.30 15.49 -18.46
N ALA A 22 7.83 15.78 -17.28
CA ALA A 22 8.48 14.75 -16.49
C ALA A 22 7.39 13.70 -16.22
N GLN A 23 7.41 12.61 -16.98
CA GLN A 23 6.77 11.39 -16.56
C GLN A 23 7.54 10.99 -15.31
N ALA A 24 6.92 11.18 -14.14
CA ALA A 24 7.45 10.57 -12.92
C ALA A 24 7.61 9.09 -13.24
N ASP A 25 8.80 8.53 -13.07
CA ASP A 25 8.95 7.09 -13.02
C ASP A 25 7.97 6.62 -11.94
N VAL A 26 6.94 5.87 -12.35
CA VAL A 26 6.22 5.03 -11.41
C VAL A 26 7.29 4.08 -10.91
N LEU A 27 7.82 4.34 -9.72
CA LEU A 27 8.72 3.41 -9.08
C LEU A 27 7.87 2.16 -8.83
N GLY A 28 8.08 1.16 -9.68
CA GLY A 28 7.37 -0.11 -9.60
C GLY A 28 7.58 -0.74 -8.24
N PHE A 29 6.55 -1.41 -7.75
CA PHE A 29 6.68 -2.32 -6.63
C PHE A 29 7.26 -3.65 -7.13
N ASP A 30 8.22 -4.20 -6.40
CA ASP A 30 8.94 -5.44 -6.73
C ASP A 30 9.33 -6.13 -5.42
N ILE A 31 9.09 -7.45 -5.36
CA ILE A 31 9.48 -8.31 -4.25
C ILE A 31 10.60 -9.21 -4.74
N THR A 32 11.78 -9.11 -4.14
CA THR A 32 12.86 -10.07 -4.37
C THR A 32 12.83 -11.16 -3.30
N LEU A 33 12.66 -12.43 -3.71
CA LEU A 33 12.71 -13.57 -2.81
C LEU A 33 14.12 -14.18 -2.67
N GLU A 34 14.54 -14.40 -1.43
CA GLU A 34 15.73 -15.17 -1.07
C GLU A 34 15.33 -16.47 -0.35
N LEU A 35 15.07 -17.52 -1.15
CA LEU A 35 14.54 -18.80 -0.65
C LEU A 35 15.67 -19.72 -0.15
N GLY A 36 15.65 -19.99 1.15
CA GLY A 36 16.68 -20.68 1.90
C GLY A 36 16.50 -22.19 2.04
N SER A 37 17.19 -22.76 3.03
CA SER A 37 17.18 -24.19 3.32
C SER A 37 15.84 -24.67 3.87
N GLY A 38 15.58 -25.98 3.73
CA GLY A 38 14.37 -26.63 4.23
C GLY A 38 13.20 -26.62 3.25
N LEU A 39 13.25 -25.78 2.22
CA LEU A 39 12.24 -25.72 1.16
C LEU A 39 12.59 -26.65 -0.01
N THR A 40 11.61 -27.44 -0.47
CA THR A 40 11.69 -28.18 -1.73
C THR A 40 11.60 -27.24 -2.93
N ASP A 41 11.97 -27.70 -4.12
CA ASP A 41 11.87 -26.86 -5.32
C ASP A 41 10.40 -26.55 -5.68
N SER A 42 9.47 -27.49 -5.46
CA SER A 42 8.04 -27.25 -5.67
C SER A 42 7.47 -26.24 -4.67
N GLN A 43 7.89 -26.27 -3.40
CA GLN A 43 7.51 -25.26 -2.42
C GLN A 43 8.02 -23.88 -2.80
N LYS A 44 9.27 -23.78 -3.30
CA LYS A 44 9.82 -22.52 -3.81
C LYS A 44 9.01 -21.95 -4.97
N ASP A 45 8.52 -22.80 -5.87
CA ASP A 45 7.63 -22.36 -6.95
C ASP A 45 6.31 -21.78 -6.41
N VAL A 46 5.81 -22.26 -5.26
CA VAL A 46 4.62 -21.66 -4.59
C VAL A 46 4.95 -20.29 -3.99
N PHE A 47 6.15 -20.11 -3.41
CA PHE A 47 6.60 -18.79 -2.96
C PHE A 47 6.66 -17.77 -4.10
N THR A 48 7.21 -18.14 -5.26
CA THR A 48 7.21 -17.27 -6.45
C THR A 48 5.80 -16.98 -6.97
N GLN A 49 4.85 -17.91 -6.83
CA GLN A 49 3.45 -17.61 -7.16
C GLN A 49 2.84 -16.58 -6.20
N ALA A 50 3.15 -16.65 -4.90
CA ALA A 50 2.67 -15.69 -3.91
C ALA A 50 3.30 -14.29 -4.09
N GLU A 51 4.58 -14.23 -4.47
CA GLU A 51 5.27 -13.01 -4.91
C GLU A 51 4.52 -12.34 -6.07
N LEU A 52 4.31 -13.08 -7.16
CA LEU A 52 3.57 -12.60 -8.33
C LEU A 52 2.14 -12.18 -8.00
N PHE A 53 1.49 -12.88 -7.06
CA PHE A 53 0.18 -12.51 -6.57
C PHE A 53 0.22 -11.11 -5.94
N TRP A 54 1.10 -10.85 -4.97
CA TRP A 54 1.17 -9.54 -4.33
C TRP A 54 1.63 -8.43 -5.27
N GLU A 55 2.52 -8.70 -6.22
CA GLU A 55 2.91 -7.74 -7.26
C GLU A 55 1.78 -7.41 -8.24
N SER A 56 0.83 -8.34 -8.42
CA SER A 56 -0.39 -8.05 -9.20
C SER A 56 -1.37 -7.16 -8.44
N GLN A 57 -1.37 -7.21 -7.11
CA GLN A 57 -2.26 -6.43 -6.24
C GLN A 57 -1.64 -5.08 -5.87
N ILE A 58 -0.32 -5.00 -5.66
CA ILE A 58 0.41 -3.80 -5.28
C ILE A 58 1.35 -3.42 -6.41
N THR A 59 1.13 -2.28 -7.02
CA THR A 59 1.81 -1.87 -8.26
C THR A 59 2.83 -0.75 -8.04
N GLY A 60 2.87 -0.16 -6.85
CA GLY A 60 3.78 0.93 -6.53
C GLY A 60 3.54 1.51 -5.14
N TYR A 61 3.95 2.76 -4.98
CA TYR A 61 3.89 3.51 -3.73
C TYR A 61 3.18 4.85 -3.94
N GLU A 62 2.39 5.29 -2.95
CA GLU A 62 1.68 6.57 -2.99
C GLU A 62 2.53 7.73 -2.44
N GLY A 63 2.44 8.88 -3.10
CA GLY A 63 3.03 10.15 -2.62
C GLY A 63 4.50 10.37 -3.00
N ASP A 64 5.18 11.24 -2.24
CA ASP A 64 6.60 11.60 -2.48
C ASP A 64 7.53 10.57 -1.85
N ILE A 65 8.12 9.71 -2.69
CA ILE A 65 9.00 8.61 -2.30
C ILE A 65 10.46 9.04 -2.36
N ARG A 66 11.15 9.03 -1.20
CA ARG A 66 12.57 9.46 -1.06
C ARG A 66 13.51 8.31 -0.72
N PHE A 67 13.21 7.13 -1.22
CA PHE A 67 14.08 5.97 -1.22
C PHE A 67 14.08 5.32 -2.61
N SER A 68 15.02 4.42 -2.87
CA SER A 68 14.96 3.52 -4.03
C SER A 68 14.22 2.27 -3.57
N PRO A 69 12.99 2.01 -4.03
CA PRO A 69 12.23 0.86 -3.55
C PRO A 69 12.95 -0.44 -3.89
N ALA A 70 13.09 -1.27 -2.87
CA ALA A 70 13.51 -2.66 -2.97
C ALA A 70 12.96 -3.36 -1.73
N LEU A 71 12.18 -4.41 -1.93
CA LEU A 71 11.73 -5.28 -0.84
C LEU A 71 12.38 -6.64 -1.02
N THR A 72 13.25 -7.02 -0.11
CA THR A 72 13.83 -8.38 -0.09
C THR A 72 13.22 -9.20 1.03
N ILE A 73 12.68 -10.37 0.70
CA ILE A 73 12.09 -11.29 1.68
C ILE A 73 12.88 -12.59 1.68
N THR A 74 13.47 -12.92 2.83
CA THR A 74 14.10 -14.23 3.04
C THR A 74 13.05 -15.22 3.52
N ALA A 75 13.04 -16.44 2.97
CA ALA A 75 12.13 -17.48 3.46
C ALA A 75 12.84 -18.81 3.69
N ASN A 76 12.52 -19.51 4.78
CA ASN A 76 13.06 -20.82 5.09
C ASN A 76 12.01 -21.73 5.73
N ALA A 77 12.28 -23.04 5.74
CA ALA A 77 11.57 -23.98 6.60
C ALA A 77 12.53 -24.57 7.65
N ALA A 78 12.10 -24.55 8.90
CA ALA A 78 12.87 -25.05 10.04
C ALA A 78 11.91 -25.67 11.07
N ALA A 79 12.44 -26.48 12.00
CA ALA A 79 11.61 -27.02 13.07
C ALA A 79 11.15 -25.91 14.01
N ASN A 80 9.85 -25.85 14.33
CA ASN A 80 9.26 -24.87 15.23
C ASN A 80 8.59 -25.53 16.44
N ASP A 81 7.32 -25.91 16.34
CA ASP A 81 6.52 -26.49 17.43
C ASP A 81 6.00 -27.91 17.12
N GLY A 82 6.22 -28.40 15.90
CA GLY A 82 5.86 -29.75 15.47
C GLY A 82 4.69 -29.71 14.50
N VAL A 83 3.79 -30.69 14.59
CA VAL A 83 2.64 -30.75 13.67
C VAL A 83 1.50 -29.90 14.22
N GLY A 84 1.07 -28.92 13.43
CA GLY A 84 0.01 -27.96 13.78
C GLY A 84 0.47 -26.92 14.81
N GLY A 85 -0.39 -25.95 15.09
CA GLY A 85 0.03 -24.77 15.86
C GLY A 85 0.53 -23.70 14.91
N VAL A 86 1.81 -23.34 14.99
CA VAL A 86 2.41 -22.29 14.15
C VAL A 86 2.82 -22.84 12.79
N LEU A 87 1.96 -22.67 11.80
CA LEU A 87 2.21 -23.08 10.41
C LEU A 87 3.32 -22.25 9.74
N GLY A 88 3.31 -20.95 10.02
CA GLY A 88 4.19 -19.94 9.46
C GLY A 88 4.32 -18.77 10.43
N SER A 89 5.33 -17.94 10.19
CA SER A 89 5.47 -16.64 10.84
C SER A 89 6.27 -15.72 9.94
N ALA A 90 5.90 -14.45 9.93
CA ALA A 90 6.56 -13.49 9.09
C ALA A 90 6.50 -12.06 9.63
N GLY A 91 7.41 -11.23 9.13
CA GLY A 91 7.35 -9.80 9.42
C GLY A 91 8.55 -9.02 8.89
N PRO A 92 8.48 -7.68 9.04
CA PRO A 92 9.55 -6.79 8.64
C PRO A 92 10.79 -7.00 9.52
N ARG A 93 11.97 -6.83 8.91
CA ARG A 93 13.28 -6.82 9.56
C ARG A 93 13.92 -5.44 9.53
N THR A 94 13.81 -4.74 8.41
CA THR A 94 14.25 -3.34 8.27
C THR A 94 13.24 -2.55 7.45
N GLY A 95 13.31 -1.22 7.51
CA GLY A 95 12.34 -0.36 6.82
C GLY A 95 12.92 0.94 6.28
N TYR A 96 12.20 1.54 5.34
CA TYR A 96 12.43 2.87 4.82
C TYR A 96 11.59 3.88 5.58
N ASP A 97 12.25 4.75 6.34
CA ASP A 97 11.58 5.86 7.01
C ASP A 97 11.32 7.01 6.02
N ASN A 98 10.10 7.05 5.48
CA ASN A 98 9.64 8.11 4.58
C ASN A 98 8.68 9.08 5.27
N ARG A 99 8.58 9.04 6.61
CA ARG A 99 7.57 9.77 7.38
C ARG A 99 7.70 11.28 7.24
N ALA A 100 8.91 11.78 7.02
CA ALA A 100 9.16 13.20 6.77
C ALA A 100 8.58 13.72 5.44
N TYR A 101 8.22 12.82 4.51
CA TYR A 101 7.78 13.16 3.15
C TYR A 101 6.32 12.81 2.88
N ASN A 102 5.87 11.63 3.30
CA ASN A 102 4.47 11.22 3.13
C ASN A 102 3.84 10.63 4.41
N GLY A 103 4.53 10.73 5.55
CA GLY A 103 4.02 10.20 6.82
C GLY A 103 4.10 8.68 6.95
N LYS A 104 4.73 7.96 6.01
CA LYS A 104 4.74 6.50 5.99
C LYS A 104 6.10 5.86 6.29
N LEU A 105 6.05 4.70 6.93
CA LEU A 105 7.15 3.76 7.11
C LEU A 105 6.85 2.51 6.27
N TYR A 106 7.82 2.07 5.48
CA TYR A 106 7.71 0.91 4.59
C TYR A 106 8.70 -0.18 4.98
N THR A 107 8.40 -1.43 4.65
CA THR A 107 9.36 -2.53 4.77
C THR A 107 10.43 -2.45 3.68
N ALA A 108 11.69 -2.66 4.04
CA ALA A 108 12.83 -2.78 3.12
C ALA A 108 13.33 -4.23 3.05
N THR A 109 13.36 -4.91 4.19
CA THR A 109 13.62 -6.35 4.24
C THR A 109 12.65 -7.03 5.19
N GLY A 110 12.29 -8.27 4.90
CA GLY A 110 11.46 -9.10 5.75
C GLY A 110 11.94 -10.54 5.79
N GLU A 111 11.35 -11.32 6.68
CA GLU A 111 11.63 -12.74 6.81
C GLU A 111 10.33 -13.51 6.99
N MET A 112 10.29 -14.71 6.43
CA MET A 112 9.23 -15.70 6.64
C MET A 112 9.86 -17.03 7.08
N SER A 113 9.28 -17.69 8.07
CA SER A 113 9.71 -19.02 8.53
C SER A 113 8.51 -19.94 8.67
N PHE A 114 8.59 -21.12 8.07
CA PHE A 114 7.55 -22.15 8.10
C PHE A 114 7.99 -23.35 8.91
N ASP A 115 7.07 -24.01 9.62
CA ASP A 115 7.42 -25.26 10.29
C ASP A 115 7.64 -26.37 9.26
N SER A 116 8.86 -26.90 9.24
CA SER A 116 9.25 -28.07 8.46
C SER A 116 8.38 -29.32 8.72
N ALA A 117 7.71 -29.41 9.86
CA ALA A 117 6.79 -30.50 10.18
C ALA A 117 5.41 -30.34 9.50
N ASP A 118 5.05 -29.14 9.05
CA ASP A 118 3.74 -28.81 8.48
C ASP A 118 3.79 -28.49 6.99
N ILE A 119 4.89 -27.91 6.49
CA ILE A 119 4.94 -27.37 5.13
C ILE A 119 4.66 -28.42 4.04
N ASP A 120 5.10 -29.67 4.22
CA ASP A 120 4.79 -30.77 3.30
C ASP A 120 3.28 -31.09 3.29
N ASN A 121 2.62 -31.01 4.45
CA ASN A 121 1.18 -31.23 4.55
C ASN A 121 0.41 -30.09 3.89
N LEU A 122 0.83 -28.83 4.11
CA LEU A 122 0.26 -27.63 3.47
C LEU A 122 0.39 -27.71 1.94
N GLU A 123 1.54 -28.17 1.43
CA GLU A 123 1.72 -28.36 -0.01
C GLU A 123 0.78 -29.46 -0.52
N SER A 124 0.74 -30.61 0.16
CA SER A 124 -0.03 -31.77 -0.28
C SER A 124 -1.55 -31.56 -0.28
N ASN A 125 -2.05 -30.74 0.64
CA ASN A 125 -3.48 -30.44 0.77
C ASN A 125 -3.89 -29.18 -0.02
N GLY A 126 -2.93 -28.49 -0.64
CA GLY A 126 -3.14 -27.32 -1.50
C GLY A 126 -3.33 -25.99 -0.78
N SER A 127 -3.03 -25.90 0.53
CA SER A 127 -3.18 -24.67 1.32
C SER A 127 -1.89 -23.85 1.48
N LEU A 128 -0.76 -24.36 1.01
CA LEU A 128 0.53 -23.68 1.16
C LEU A 128 0.54 -22.30 0.50
N PHE A 129 -0.13 -22.15 -0.63
CA PHE A 129 -0.20 -20.86 -1.33
C PHE A 129 -0.86 -19.79 -0.45
N GLU A 130 -2.02 -20.10 0.12
CA GLU A 130 -2.78 -19.20 0.97
C GLU A 130 -1.99 -18.80 2.23
N VAL A 131 -1.32 -19.75 2.88
CA VAL A 131 -0.47 -19.44 4.05
C VAL A 131 0.72 -18.55 3.63
N ILE A 132 1.38 -18.80 2.50
CA ILE A 132 2.47 -17.92 2.05
C ILE A 132 1.96 -16.52 1.71
N VAL A 133 0.81 -16.41 1.04
CA VAL A 133 0.22 -15.11 0.72
C VAL A 133 -0.12 -14.35 2.01
N HIS A 134 -0.67 -15.02 3.02
CA HIS A 134 -0.93 -14.46 4.35
C HIS A 134 0.35 -13.96 5.04
N GLU A 135 1.36 -14.81 5.16
CA GLU A 135 2.63 -14.44 5.82
C GLU A 135 3.34 -13.30 5.08
N MET A 136 3.28 -13.30 3.75
CA MET A 136 3.87 -12.22 2.95
C MET A 136 3.15 -10.89 3.17
N ALA A 137 1.83 -10.87 3.40
CA ALA A 137 1.10 -9.66 3.79
C ALA A 137 1.62 -9.05 5.11
N HIS A 138 1.99 -9.88 6.10
CA HIS A 138 2.62 -9.39 7.32
C HIS A 138 3.99 -8.74 7.07
N VAL A 139 4.77 -9.26 6.13
CA VAL A 139 6.02 -8.61 5.70
C VAL A 139 5.73 -7.25 5.06
N LEU A 140 4.68 -7.17 4.24
CA LEU A 140 4.25 -5.95 3.55
C LEU A 140 3.68 -4.87 4.49
N GLY A 141 3.41 -5.23 5.75
CA GLY A 141 3.04 -4.29 6.79
C GLY A 141 1.64 -4.48 7.38
N PHE A 142 0.88 -5.47 6.90
CA PHE A 142 -0.40 -5.83 7.50
C PHE A 142 -0.18 -6.28 8.94
N GLY A 143 -0.84 -5.63 9.90
CA GLY A 143 -0.65 -5.84 11.34
C GLY A 143 0.68 -5.28 11.88
N THR A 144 1.78 -5.54 11.18
CA THR A 144 3.15 -5.28 11.67
C THR A 144 3.58 -3.82 11.58
N LEU A 145 3.01 -3.04 10.64
CA LEU A 145 3.35 -1.63 10.43
C LEU A 145 2.23 -0.64 10.79
N TRP A 146 1.07 -1.12 11.26
CA TRP A 146 -0.08 -0.27 11.55
C TRP A 146 0.20 0.80 12.61
N THR A 147 0.74 0.41 13.77
CA THR A 147 1.07 1.35 14.85
C THR A 147 2.12 2.38 14.42
N TYR A 148 3.12 1.95 13.64
CA TYR A 148 4.17 2.83 13.13
C TYR A 148 3.67 3.87 12.12
N ASN A 149 2.57 3.56 11.43
CA ASN A 149 1.91 4.41 10.46
C ASN A 149 0.68 5.15 11.03
N GLY A 150 0.42 5.01 12.34
CA GLY A 150 -0.68 5.70 13.02
C GLY A 150 -2.07 5.20 12.64
N LEU A 151 -2.18 3.95 12.19
CA LEU A 151 -3.42 3.32 11.74
C LEU A 151 -4.10 2.48 12.82
N TYR A 152 -3.35 2.15 13.88
CA TYR A 152 -3.79 1.29 14.96
C TYR A 152 -3.12 1.69 16.28
N VAL A 153 -3.79 1.41 17.39
CA VAL A 153 -3.24 1.50 18.74
C VAL A 153 -3.29 0.10 19.34
N GLU A 154 -2.15 -0.44 19.73
CA GLU A 154 -2.03 -1.79 20.30
C GLU A 154 -3.03 -2.01 21.45
N GLY A 155 -3.79 -3.11 21.36
CA GLY A 155 -4.85 -3.48 22.29
C GLY A 155 -6.17 -2.71 22.13
N SER A 156 -6.34 -1.86 21.11
CA SER A 156 -7.60 -1.16 20.90
C SER A 156 -8.68 -2.05 20.29
N GLY A 157 -8.30 -2.98 19.41
CA GLY A 157 -9.24 -3.72 18.55
C GLY A 157 -9.84 -2.86 17.44
N GLU A 158 -9.34 -1.64 17.24
CA GLU A 158 -9.91 -0.62 16.35
C GLU A 158 -8.85 -0.15 15.34
N TYR A 159 -8.88 -0.70 14.12
CA TYR A 159 -8.10 -0.18 13.00
C TYR A 159 -8.83 0.99 12.34
N THR A 160 -8.14 2.12 12.14
CA THR A 160 -8.78 3.39 11.74
C THR A 160 -8.24 3.97 10.43
N GLY A 161 -7.63 3.14 9.59
CA GLY A 161 -7.25 3.55 8.24
C GLY A 161 -8.48 3.94 7.41
N GLU A 162 -8.38 5.07 6.70
CA GLU A 162 -9.49 5.70 5.98
C GLU A 162 -10.02 4.80 4.85
N TYR A 163 -9.12 4.18 4.09
CA TYR A 163 -9.50 3.35 2.95
C TYR A 163 -10.09 2.02 3.40
N ALA A 164 -9.47 1.32 4.36
CA ALA A 164 -10.02 0.06 4.85
C ALA A 164 -11.35 0.26 5.59
N LEU A 165 -11.50 1.36 6.33
CA LEU A 165 -12.78 1.70 6.96
C LEU A 165 -13.86 1.94 5.91
N ALA A 166 -13.56 2.67 4.83
CA ALA A 166 -14.52 2.88 3.75
C ALA A 166 -14.93 1.57 3.06
N ALA A 167 -13.98 0.66 2.81
CA ALA A 167 -14.28 -0.70 2.31
C ALA A 167 -15.19 -1.46 3.29
N TYR A 168 -14.83 -1.46 4.57
CA TYR A 168 -15.59 -2.17 5.60
C TYR A 168 -17.02 -1.64 5.73
N GLN A 169 -17.19 -0.32 5.62
CA GLN A 169 -18.50 0.33 5.58
C GLN A 169 -19.32 -0.08 4.37
N ALA A 170 -18.70 -0.20 3.20
CA ALA A 170 -19.37 -0.59 1.97
C ALA A 170 -19.79 -2.06 1.97
N GLU A 171 -18.97 -2.95 2.52
CA GLU A 171 -19.16 -4.41 2.45
C GLU A 171 -19.90 -4.99 3.64
N THR A 172 -19.72 -4.42 4.84
CA THR A 172 -20.10 -5.07 6.11
C THR A 172 -20.98 -4.19 6.98
N ASP A 173 -20.49 -3.02 7.42
CA ASP A 173 -21.22 -2.13 8.33
C ASP A 173 -21.04 -0.65 7.97
N SER A 174 -22.00 -0.11 7.22
CA SER A 174 -22.03 1.30 6.79
C SER A 174 -21.98 2.35 7.91
N SER A 175 -22.16 1.95 9.17
CA SER A 175 -22.10 2.83 10.33
C SER A 175 -20.82 2.69 11.17
N ALA A 176 -19.94 1.77 10.79
CA ALA A 176 -18.70 1.51 11.51
C ALA A 176 -17.81 2.75 11.58
N SER A 177 -17.10 2.92 12.70
CA SER A 177 -16.08 3.96 12.89
C SER A 177 -14.65 3.43 12.83
N TYR A 178 -14.49 2.11 12.76
CA TYR A 178 -13.21 1.39 12.68
C TYR A 178 -13.45 0.01 12.05
N VAL A 179 -12.36 -0.65 11.66
CA VAL A 179 -12.34 -2.06 11.26
C VAL A 179 -11.92 -2.88 12.48
N PRO A 180 -12.70 -3.91 12.90
CA PRO A 180 -12.37 -4.73 14.06
C PRO A 180 -11.09 -5.55 13.86
N VAL A 181 -10.22 -5.51 14.87
CA VAL A 181 -8.95 -6.26 14.94
C VAL A 181 -9.05 -7.29 16.06
N GLU A 182 -8.51 -8.49 15.81
CA GLU A 182 -8.51 -9.60 16.76
C GLU A 182 -7.74 -9.25 18.04
N LEU A 183 -8.27 -9.62 19.21
CA LEU A 183 -7.65 -9.38 20.52
C LEU A 183 -7.39 -10.67 21.30
N GLU A 184 -7.86 -11.81 20.81
CA GLU A 184 -7.69 -13.14 21.36
C GLU A 184 -6.58 -13.91 20.60
N GLY A 185 -6.42 -15.21 20.88
CA GLY A 185 -5.41 -16.07 20.20
C GLY A 185 -3.95 -15.90 20.66
N GLY A 186 -3.60 -14.81 21.36
CA GLY A 186 -2.27 -14.56 21.90
C GLY A 186 -1.37 -13.75 20.97
N GLU A 187 -0.07 -13.59 21.30
CA GLU A 187 0.85 -12.66 20.61
C GLU A 187 1.03 -12.95 19.10
N GLY A 188 0.81 -14.19 18.67
CA GLY A 188 0.86 -14.56 17.24
C GLY A 188 -0.41 -14.23 16.47
N THR A 189 -1.47 -13.76 17.13
CA THR A 189 -2.80 -13.59 16.54
C THR A 189 -3.41 -12.23 16.88
N ALA A 190 -3.49 -11.89 18.17
CA ALA A 190 -4.00 -10.61 18.64
C ALA A 190 -3.21 -9.44 18.01
N ASP A 191 -3.92 -8.34 17.75
CA ASP A 191 -3.39 -7.07 17.24
C ASP A 191 -2.77 -7.12 15.83
N GLY A 192 -2.67 -8.30 15.21
CA GLY A 192 -2.09 -8.52 13.90
C GLY A 192 -3.07 -8.95 12.81
N HIS A 193 -4.30 -9.31 13.20
CA HIS A 193 -5.28 -9.94 12.32
C HIS A 193 -6.63 -9.24 12.37
N TRP A 194 -7.40 -9.40 11.31
CA TRP A 194 -8.82 -9.09 11.36
C TRP A 194 -9.55 -10.00 12.33
N ASP A 195 -10.53 -9.43 13.03
CA ASP A 195 -11.39 -10.19 13.95
C ASP A 195 -12.37 -11.08 13.15
N GLU A 196 -12.30 -12.39 13.39
CA GLU A 196 -13.13 -13.40 12.70
C GLU A 196 -14.63 -13.24 12.95
N GLY A 197 -15.00 -12.72 14.11
CA GLY A 197 -16.39 -12.52 14.51
C GLY A 197 -17.07 -11.38 13.77
N TRP A 198 -16.31 -10.47 13.14
CA TRP A 198 -16.83 -9.20 12.63
C TRP A 198 -16.48 -8.89 11.17
N LEU A 199 -15.44 -9.50 10.61
CA LEU A 199 -15.06 -9.34 9.22
C LEU A 199 -15.39 -10.60 8.43
N LEU A 200 -16.50 -10.56 7.67
CA LEU A 200 -16.83 -11.49 6.58
C LEU A 200 -16.87 -13.01 6.92
N GLY A 201 -16.66 -13.41 8.18
CA GLY A 201 -16.50 -14.79 8.64
C GLY A 201 -15.04 -15.29 8.52
N GLY A 202 -14.73 -16.47 9.09
CA GLY A 202 -13.37 -17.03 9.12
C GLY A 202 -12.77 -17.46 7.77
N SER A 203 -13.40 -17.12 6.65
CA SER A 203 -12.84 -17.36 5.31
C SER A 203 -11.87 -16.27 4.84
N GLU A 204 -11.73 -15.15 5.54
CA GLU A 204 -10.86 -14.07 5.08
C GLU A 204 -9.37 -14.37 5.28
N LEU A 205 -8.53 -14.05 4.28
CA LEU A 205 -7.09 -14.33 4.27
C LEU A 205 -6.39 -13.89 5.54
N MET A 206 -6.68 -12.68 6.04
CA MET A 206 -5.93 -12.07 7.14
C MET A 206 -6.62 -12.22 8.51
N THR A 207 -7.45 -13.25 8.68
CA THR A 207 -7.87 -13.68 10.02
C THR A 207 -6.82 -14.59 10.66
N GLY A 208 -6.90 -14.78 11.97
CA GLY A 208 -5.91 -15.54 12.74
C GLY A 208 -5.90 -17.04 12.51
N TRP A 209 -6.91 -17.58 11.82
CA TRP A 209 -7.07 -19.02 11.62
C TRP A 209 -7.38 -19.34 10.16
N LEU A 210 -6.67 -20.32 9.62
CA LEU A 210 -6.93 -20.80 8.28
C LEU A 210 -8.19 -21.69 8.27
N GLU A 211 -9.32 -21.16 7.80
CA GLU A 211 -10.56 -21.92 7.69
C GLU A 211 -11.02 -22.12 6.24
N GLY A 212 -10.78 -23.34 5.72
CA GLY A 212 -11.39 -23.78 4.46
C GLY A 212 -10.95 -22.97 3.24
N VAL A 213 -11.93 -22.43 2.49
CA VAL A 213 -11.66 -21.64 1.28
C VAL A 213 -11.36 -20.20 1.69
N THR A 214 -10.13 -19.77 1.44
CA THR A 214 -9.68 -18.43 1.75
C THR A 214 -10.11 -17.42 0.67
N THR A 215 -10.66 -16.29 1.09
CA THR A 215 -10.96 -15.13 0.25
C THR A 215 -9.97 -14.01 0.50
N LEU A 216 -9.91 -13.02 -0.39
CA LEU A 216 -9.21 -11.76 -0.12
C LEU A 216 -10.23 -10.62 -0.19
N SER A 217 -10.48 -9.97 0.94
CA SER A 217 -11.44 -8.86 1.03
C SER A 217 -10.88 -7.56 0.43
N SER A 218 -11.79 -6.66 0.01
CA SER A 218 -11.37 -5.32 -0.40
C SER A 218 -10.85 -4.52 0.81
N VAL A 219 -11.27 -4.85 2.04
CA VAL A 219 -10.75 -4.29 3.29
C VAL A 219 -9.25 -4.57 3.44
N THR A 220 -8.81 -5.81 3.21
CA THR A 220 -7.38 -6.18 3.23
C THR A 220 -6.59 -5.49 2.12
N LEU A 221 -7.15 -5.35 0.92
CA LEU A 221 -6.48 -4.59 -0.14
C LEU A 221 -6.37 -3.10 0.21
N ALA A 222 -7.45 -2.51 0.72
CA ALA A 222 -7.54 -1.11 1.07
C ALA A 222 -6.57 -0.71 2.19
N GLN A 223 -6.30 -1.58 3.16
CA GLN A 223 -5.33 -1.26 4.22
C GLN A 223 -3.90 -1.08 3.65
N PHE A 224 -3.54 -1.71 2.52
CA PHE A 224 -2.24 -1.45 1.89
C PHE A 224 -2.18 -0.02 1.32
N ARG A 225 -3.32 0.52 0.88
CA ARG A 225 -3.42 1.93 0.51
C ARG A 225 -3.26 2.84 1.71
N ASP A 226 -3.84 2.49 2.86
CA ASP A 226 -3.61 3.20 4.12
C ASP A 226 -2.14 3.17 4.56
N LEU A 227 -1.40 2.09 4.26
CA LEU A 227 0.06 2.02 4.44
C LEU A 227 0.85 2.85 3.42
N GLY A 228 0.19 3.36 2.37
CA GLY A 228 0.79 4.20 1.34
C GLY A 228 1.32 3.42 0.13
N TYR A 229 0.75 2.25 -0.17
CA TYR A 229 0.97 1.52 -1.42
C TYR A 229 -0.06 1.89 -2.49
N LEU A 230 0.31 1.78 -3.76
CA LEU A 230 -0.64 1.82 -4.88
C LEU A 230 -1.20 0.42 -5.10
N VAL A 231 -2.51 0.25 -4.94
CA VAL A 231 -3.21 -1.02 -5.08
C VAL A 231 -3.95 -1.07 -6.43
N ALA A 232 -3.78 -2.15 -7.18
CA ALA A 232 -4.42 -2.36 -8.48
C ALA A 232 -5.93 -2.52 -8.33
N ASP A 233 -6.68 -2.03 -9.33
CA ASP A 233 -8.12 -2.27 -9.51
C ASP A 233 -9.02 -2.06 -8.28
N TYR A 234 -8.63 -1.12 -7.39
CA TYR A 234 -9.43 -0.74 -6.23
C TYR A 234 -10.26 0.53 -6.51
N ASP A 235 -11.56 0.34 -6.76
CA ASP A 235 -12.53 1.36 -7.16
C ASP A 235 -13.47 1.80 -6.01
N VAL A 236 -12.98 1.89 -4.77
CA VAL A 236 -13.74 2.57 -3.70
C VAL A 236 -13.31 4.03 -3.65
N GLU A 237 -14.13 4.90 -4.25
CA GLU A 237 -14.03 6.36 -4.07
C GLU A 237 -14.27 6.69 -2.59
N VAL A 238 -13.22 7.15 -1.89
CA VAL A 238 -13.40 7.84 -0.61
C VAL A 238 -13.97 9.23 -0.91
N PRO A 239 -15.11 9.64 -0.31
CA PRO A 239 -15.63 10.98 -0.53
C PRO A 239 -14.60 12.03 -0.12
N ASP A 240 -14.26 12.96 -1.01
CA ASP A 240 -13.38 14.10 -0.70
C ASP A 240 -13.84 14.79 0.60
N VAL A 241 -13.04 14.68 1.67
CA VAL A 241 -13.18 15.58 2.81
C VAL A 241 -12.74 16.96 2.34
N PRO A 242 -13.59 18.00 2.37
CA PRO A 242 -13.19 19.34 1.94
C PRO A 242 -11.99 19.80 2.76
N SER A 243 -10.82 19.88 2.13
CA SER A 243 -9.64 20.45 2.76
C SER A 243 -9.80 21.96 2.79
N ASP A 244 -10.34 22.50 3.90
CA ASP A 244 -10.37 23.95 4.19
C ASP A 244 -8.97 24.52 4.50
N VAL A 245 -7.91 23.97 3.89
CA VAL A 245 -6.57 24.55 3.95
C VAL A 245 -6.42 25.50 2.76
N PRO A 246 -6.45 26.83 2.97
CA PRO A 246 -6.29 27.76 1.87
C PRO A 246 -4.90 27.58 1.24
N ALA A 247 -4.88 27.17 -0.03
CA ALA A 247 -3.66 27.04 -0.81
C ALA A 247 -2.85 28.36 -0.79
N PRO A 248 -1.53 28.33 -0.60
CA PRO A 248 -0.71 29.53 -0.73
C PRO A 248 -0.78 30.03 -2.17
N LEU A 249 -1.31 31.24 -2.35
CA LEU A 249 -1.36 31.98 -3.61
C LEU A 249 0.06 32.20 -4.16
N ILE A 250 0.57 31.26 -4.96
CA ILE A 250 1.68 31.52 -5.87
C ILE A 250 1.10 32.14 -7.13
N GLY A 251 0.81 33.44 -7.03
CA GLY A 251 0.39 34.27 -8.16
C GLY A 251 1.61 34.77 -8.94
N GLY A 252 1.82 34.21 -10.13
CA GLY A 252 2.70 34.78 -11.14
C GLY A 252 2.17 36.11 -11.69
N LEU A 253 3.00 37.14 -11.53
CA LEU A 253 3.24 38.30 -12.40
C LEU A 253 2.15 38.76 -13.40
N MET A 254 1.64 39.99 -13.24
CA MET A 254 1.23 40.85 -14.37
C MET A 254 1.45 42.34 -14.07
N LEU A 255 2.04 43.03 -15.06
CA LEU A 255 2.35 44.46 -15.10
C LEU A 255 1.10 45.37 -14.98
N GLY A 256 1.30 46.55 -14.40
CA GLY A 256 0.43 47.71 -14.59
C GLY A 256 1.08 49.02 -14.15
N LEU A 257 1.51 49.83 -15.13
CA LEU A 257 1.90 51.23 -14.94
C LEU A 257 0.78 52.02 -14.24
N PHE A 258 1.10 52.98 -13.36
CA PHE A 258 0.56 54.35 -13.42
C PHE A 258 1.38 55.31 -12.54
N ALA A 259 1.41 56.56 -12.99
CA ALA A 259 2.29 57.63 -12.56
C ALA A 259 1.63 58.60 -11.56
N PHE A 260 2.48 59.39 -10.90
CA PHE A 260 2.27 60.71 -10.31
C PHE A 260 1.32 60.89 -9.11
N GLY A 261 1.88 61.52 -8.05
CA GLY A 261 1.08 62.17 -7.01
C GLY A 261 1.89 62.76 -5.85
N ARG A 262 2.61 63.87 -6.05
CA ARG A 262 3.14 64.73 -4.97
C ARG A 262 1.99 65.26 -4.08
N ARG A 263 2.15 65.24 -2.75
CA ARG A 263 1.68 66.25 -1.76
C ARG A 263 2.39 65.98 -0.41
N LYS A 264 3.41 66.79 -0.07
CA LYS A 264 3.43 67.93 0.89
C LYS A 264 3.51 67.55 2.40
N LYS A 265 4.68 67.92 2.94
CA LYS A 265 5.15 68.18 4.32
C LYS A 265 4.13 68.41 5.46
N ALA A 266 4.46 67.83 6.61
CA ALA A 266 4.75 68.49 7.91
C ALA A 266 5.74 67.55 8.65
N ALA A 267 6.83 67.94 9.30
CA ALA A 267 7.38 69.23 9.74
C ALA A 267 8.78 69.47 9.15
#